data_AF-A0A5M6CQE4-F1
#
_entry.id   AF-A0A5M6CQE4-F1
#
_cell.length_a   1.000
_cell.length_b   1.000
_cell.length_c   1.000
_cell.angle_alpha   90.00
_cell.angle_beta   90.00
_cell.angle_gamma   90.00
#
_symmetry.space_group_name_H-M   'P 1'
#
loop_
_entity.id
_entity.type
_entity.pdbx_description
1 polymer ?
#
loop_
_entity_poly.entity_id
_entity_poly.type
_entity_poly.pdbx_seq_one_letter_code
_entity_poly.pdbx_strand_id
1 'polypeptide(L)'
;MKVVFYSLLFVLISKAALAQTYDPVKLFDMGSCAEVITYGTISKLDDKYYYLDCIINKGKISTLKIQKYIGRSGSFRYTKYETGQKLFVFLKKVNGEYQLYSTGIESEIPVIHDSLVIDMNCFLPKTAESLAPKGYTAEYRKIQTFTVGNKTVFGLRFSPKYLYESITAFNNCYQVILKRPNTFPSFFCFNFFNRLTRERTDMSKRKSKLMKLMFMDMEEAQLKNCK
;
A
#
# COMPACT_ATOMS: atom_id res chain seq x y z
N MET A 1 46.03 21.70 13.74
CA MET A 1 44.60 22.08 13.59
C MET A 1 43.96 21.65 12.26
N LYS A 2 44.62 21.78 11.09
CA LYS A 2 44.01 21.41 9.79
C LYS A 2 43.60 19.94 9.67
N VAL A 3 44.40 19.00 10.20
CA VAL A 3 44.13 17.55 10.12
C VAL A 3 42.87 17.13 10.90
N VAL A 4 42.62 17.75 12.06
CA VAL A 4 41.41 17.49 12.87
C VAL A 4 40.15 17.99 12.18
N PHE A 5 40.27 19.09 11.41
CA PHE A 5 39.15 19.64 10.66
C PHE A 5 38.76 18.73 9.48
N TYR A 6 39.75 18.15 8.77
CA TYR A 6 39.49 17.20 7.68
C TYR A 6 38.92 15.87 8.18
N SER A 7 39.36 15.37 9.34
CA SER A 7 38.79 14.14 9.90
C SER A 7 37.36 14.35 10.42
N LEU A 8 37.04 15.52 11.01
CA LEU A 8 35.67 15.86 11.39
C LEU A 8 34.74 15.99 10.16
N LEU A 9 35.24 16.61 9.09
CA LEU A 9 34.50 16.77 7.82
C LEU A 9 34.24 15.40 7.16
N PHE A 10 35.21 14.50 7.17
CA PHE A 10 35.07 13.16 6.59
C PHE A 10 34.07 12.28 7.36
N VAL A 11 34.01 12.39 8.70
CA VAL A 11 33.02 11.69 9.53
C VAL A 11 31.60 12.25 9.34
N LEU A 12 31.46 13.56 9.10
CA LEU A 12 30.17 14.18 8.80
C LEU A 12 29.63 13.81 7.41
N ILE A 13 30.50 13.73 6.40
CA ILE A 13 30.10 13.35 5.02
C ILE A 13 29.75 11.86 4.94
N SER A 14 30.48 10.99 5.65
CA SER A 14 30.22 9.54 5.64
C SER A 14 28.90 9.16 6.32
N LYS A 15 28.40 9.94 7.30
CA LYS A 15 27.06 9.74 7.88
C LYS A 15 25.93 10.23 6.98
N ALA A 16 26.17 11.21 6.10
CA ALA A 16 25.17 11.70 5.16
C ALA A 16 24.94 10.75 3.96
N ALA A 17 25.85 9.79 3.74
CA ALA A 17 25.81 8.85 2.60
C ALA A 17 25.06 7.54 2.88
N LEU A 18 24.46 7.35 4.06
CA LEU A 18 23.45 6.31 4.25
C LEU A 18 22.18 6.74 3.51
N ALA A 19 22.19 6.50 2.19
CA ALA A 19 21.01 6.55 1.35
C ALA A 19 19.94 5.68 2.02
N GLN A 20 18.95 6.33 2.61
CA GLN A 20 17.86 5.65 3.29
C GLN A 20 17.17 4.74 2.28
N THR A 21 17.37 3.44 2.42
CA THR A 21 16.78 2.44 1.54
C THR A 21 15.28 2.51 1.69
N TYR A 22 14.59 2.87 0.60
CA TYR A 22 13.14 2.90 0.58
C TYR A 22 12.59 1.47 0.59
N ASP A 23 11.84 1.12 1.63
CA ASP A 23 11.09 -0.15 1.69
C ASP A 23 9.60 0.15 1.43
N PRO A 24 9.00 -0.39 0.35
CA PRO A 24 7.60 -0.18 0.05
C PRO A 24 6.69 -0.67 1.18
N VAL A 25 5.68 0.15 1.52
CA VAL A 25 4.70 -0.25 2.53
C VAL A 25 3.89 -1.45 2.02
N LYS A 26 3.61 -2.41 2.92
CA LYS A 26 2.86 -3.62 2.56
C LYS A 26 1.39 -3.30 2.32
N LEU A 27 0.77 -4.03 1.41
CA LEU A 27 -0.61 -3.80 1.00
C LEU A 27 -1.59 -4.01 2.17
N PHE A 28 -1.33 -4.97 3.05
CA PHE A 28 -2.18 -5.21 4.21
C PHE A 28 -2.09 -4.07 5.24
N ASP A 29 -0.92 -3.44 5.41
CA ASP A 29 -0.74 -2.29 6.28
C ASP A 29 -1.51 -1.08 5.73
N MET A 30 -1.35 -0.78 4.44
CA MET A 30 -2.11 0.29 3.79
C MET A 30 -3.61 0.01 3.82
N GLY A 31 -4.03 -1.23 3.59
CA GLY A 31 -5.43 -1.64 3.57
C GLY A 31 -6.12 -1.57 4.93
N SER A 32 -5.38 -1.77 6.03
CA SER A 32 -5.91 -1.73 7.40
C SER A 32 -5.81 -0.36 8.07
N CYS A 33 -4.77 0.42 7.74
CA CYS A 33 -4.45 1.66 8.43
C CYS A 33 -4.79 2.95 7.66
N ALA A 34 -5.04 2.88 6.35
CA ALA A 34 -5.50 4.06 5.61
C ALA A 34 -6.90 4.50 6.07
N GLU A 35 -7.09 5.81 6.23
CA GLU A 35 -8.38 6.39 6.61
C GLU A 35 -9.36 6.38 5.45
N VAL A 36 -8.86 6.64 4.24
CA VAL A 36 -9.64 6.61 3.01
C VAL A 36 -8.90 5.81 1.96
N ILE A 37 -9.61 4.86 1.36
CA ILE A 37 -9.13 4.05 0.25
C ILE A 37 -10.15 4.26 -0.85
N THR A 38 -9.71 4.72 -2.03
CA THR A 38 -10.64 5.03 -3.12
C THR A 38 -9.91 5.02 -4.46
N TYR A 39 -10.67 5.08 -5.54
CA TYR A 39 -10.15 5.29 -6.88
C TYR A 39 -11.05 6.28 -7.62
N GLY A 40 -10.45 7.00 -8.55
CA GLY A 40 -11.11 8.12 -9.21
C GLY A 40 -10.28 8.73 -10.31
N THR A 41 -10.71 9.90 -10.77
CA THR A 41 -10.05 10.66 -11.83
C THR A 41 -9.63 12.02 -11.31
N ILE A 42 -8.41 12.47 -11.65
CA ILE A 42 -7.97 13.83 -11.34
C ILE A 42 -8.83 14.81 -12.14
N SER A 43 -9.58 15.65 -11.44
CA SER A 43 -10.47 16.65 -12.04
C SER A 43 -9.87 18.05 -12.07
N LYS A 44 -9.00 18.36 -11.10
CA LYS A 44 -8.33 19.68 -11.00
C LYS A 44 -6.94 19.54 -10.39
N LEU A 45 -6.05 20.48 -10.74
CA LEU A 45 -4.71 20.64 -10.19
C LEU A 45 -4.48 22.07 -9.71
N ASP A 46 -3.84 22.20 -8.55
CA ASP A 46 -3.23 23.44 -8.06
C ASP A 46 -1.73 23.19 -7.85
N ASP A 47 -0.94 24.16 -7.39
CA ASP A 47 0.51 23.97 -7.19
C ASP A 47 0.84 22.82 -6.23
N LYS A 48 0.20 22.83 -5.06
CA LYS A 48 0.46 21.88 -3.96
C LYS A 48 -0.50 20.68 -3.92
N TYR A 49 -1.66 20.76 -4.59
CA TYR A 49 -2.74 19.77 -4.46
C TYR A 49 -3.23 19.28 -5.81
N TYR A 50 -3.85 18.09 -5.80
CA TYR A 50 -4.71 17.61 -6.86
C TYR A 50 -6.09 17.26 -6.29
N TYR A 51 -7.10 17.32 -7.13
CA TYR A 51 -8.49 17.04 -6.77
C TYR A 51 -8.92 15.76 -7.48
N LEU A 52 -9.39 14.78 -6.71
CA LEU A 52 -9.77 13.47 -7.21
C LEU A 52 -11.28 13.27 -7.09
N ASP A 53 -11.96 13.18 -8.24
CA ASP A 53 -13.37 12.79 -8.30
C ASP A 53 -13.45 11.28 -8.15
N CYS A 54 -13.97 10.83 -7.02
CA CYS A 54 -13.85 9.44 -6.59
C CYS A 54 -15.09 8.95 -5.87
N ILE A 55 -15.19 7.63 -5.72
CA ILE A 55 -16.27 6.98 -5.01
C ILE A 55 -15.91 6.88 -3.53
N ILE A 56 -16.72 7.48 -2.67
CA ILE A 56 -16.59 7.41 -1.22
C ILE A 56 -17.87 6.82 -0.64
N ASN A 57 -17.78 6.10 0.48
CA ASN A 57 -18.90 5.67 1.32
C ASN A 57 -20.11 5.10 0.54
N LYS A 58 -20.03 3.82 0.15
CA LYS A 58 -21.14 3.08 -0.49
C LYS A 58 -21.62 3.68 -1.83
N GLY A 59 -20.71 4.20 -2.64
CA GLY A 59 -21.04 4.60 -4.02
C GLY A 59 -21.30 6.09 -4.25
N LYS A 60 -21.18 6.95 -3.22
CA LYS A 60 -21.35 8.40 -3.42
C LYS A 60 -20.12 8.98 -4.11
N ILE A 61 -20.35 9.74 -5.18
CA ILE A 61 -19.28 10.48 -5.84
C ILE A 61 -18.98 11.73 -4.99
N SER A 62 -17.70 11.98 -4.76
CA SER A 62 -17.22 13.17 -4.07
C SER A 62 -15.83 13.54 -4.60
N THR A 63 -15.45 14.79 -4.41
CA THR A 63 -14.14 15.30 -4.81
C THR A 63 -13.25 15.43 -3.57
N LEU A 64 -12.09 14.77 -3.58
CA LEU A 64 -11.09 14.87 -2.52
C LEU A 64 -9.95 15.78 -2.91
N LYS A 65 -9.63 16.76 -2.06
CA LYS A 65 -8.41 17.57 -2.17
C LYS A 65 -7.25 16.82 -1.52
N ILE A 66 -6.26 16.42 -2.30
CA ILE A 66 -5.14 15.58 -1.87
C ILE A 66 -3.82 16.30 -2.15
N GLN A 67 -2.91 16.29 -1.17
CA GLN A 67 -1.58 16.86 -1.35
C GLN A 67 -0.79 16.06 -2.39
N LYS A 68 -0.15 16.77 -3.34
CA LYS A 68 0.72 16.14 -4.32
C LYS A 68 1.90 15.45 -3.64
N TYR A 69 2.35 14.36 -4.25
CA TYR A 69 3.58 13.69 -3.90
C TYR A 69 4.79 14.63 -4.09
N ILE A 70 5.62 14.78 -3.05
CA ILE A 70 6.75 15.73 -3.03
C ILE A 70 8.09 15.07 -3.40
N GLY A 71 8.15 13.75 -3.57
CA GLY A 71 9.43 13.08 -3.80
C GLY A 71 10.16 12.78 -2.50
N ARG A 72 10.65 11.54 -2.33
CA ARG A 72 11.73 11.23 -1.38
C ARG A 72 12.77 10.38 -2.09
N SER A 73 14.02 10.40 -1.61
CA SER A 73 15.06 9.52 -2.14
C SER A 73 14.58 8.06 -2.12
N GLY A 74 14.65 7.38 -3.26
CA GLY A 74 14.22 5.99 -3.43
C GLY A 74 12.74 5.79 -3.78
N SER A 75 11.89 6.81 -3.67
CA SER A 75 10.48 6.72 -4.07
C SER A 75 10.15 7.60 -5.28
N PHE A 76 9.14 7.22 -6.04
CA PHE A 76 8.81 7.88 -7.30
C PHE A 76 7.31 7.88 -7.57
N ARG A 77 6.90 8.77 -8.48
CA ARG A 77 5.58 8.77 -9.11
C ARG A 77 5.76 8.38 -10.59
N TYR A 78 4.79 7.66 -11.14
CA TYR A 78 4.87 7.09 -12.49
C TYR A 78 4.91 8.15 -13.61
N THR A 79 4.32 9.33 -13.40
CA THR A 79 4.37 10.47 -14.33
C THR A 79 4.01 11.79 -13.63
N LYS A 80 4.10 12.92 -14.33
CA LYS A 80 3.68 14.25 -13.86
C LYS A 80 2.17 14.30 -13.61
N TYR A 81 1.72 15.21 -12.75
CA TYR A 81 0.29 15.37 -12.45
C TYR A 81 -0.42 16.00 -13.65
N GLU A 82 -1.48 15.34 -14.14
CA GLU A 82 -2.30 15.83 -15.25
C GLU A 82 -3.78 15.51 -14.98
N THR A 83 -4.67 16.42 -15.38
CA THR A 83 -6.13 16.20 -15.32
C THR A 83 -6.50 15.02 -16.23
N GLY A 84 -7.49 14.22 -15.81
CA GLY A 84 -7.91 13.01 -16.53
C GLY A 84 -7.16 11.73 -16.13
N GLN A 85 -6.08 11.85 -15.36
CA GLN A 85 -5.39 10.67 -14.81
C GLN A 85 -6.29 9.90 -13.84
N LYS A 86 -6.43 8.59 -14.06
CA LYS A 86 -7.14 7.71 -13.14
C LYS A 86 -6.16 7.13 -12.11
N LEU A 87 -6.53 7.21 -10.84
CA LEU A 87 -5.69 6.79 -9.72
C LEU A 87 -6.46 5.92 -8.74
N PHE A 88 -5.77 4.96 -8.14
CA PHE A 88 -6.16 4.29 -6.92
C PHE A 88 -5.28 4.79 -5.78
N VAL A 89 -5.88 5.29 -4.70
CA VAL A 89 -5.16 5.99 -3.63
C VAL A 89 -5.45 5.42 -2.26
N PHE A 90 -4.41 5.40 -1.43
CA PHE A 90 -4.48 5.16 0.01
C PHE A 90 -4.15 6.47 0.72
N LEU A 91 -5.08 6.97 1.53
CA LEU A 91 -4.99 8.29 2.13
C LEU A 91 -5.06 8.23 3.65
N LYS A 92 -4.35 9.17 4.27
CA LYS A 92 -4.43 9.50 5.70
C LYS A 92 -4.71 10.99 5.87
N LYS A 93 -5.24 11.38 7.02
CA LYS A 93 -5.51 12.78 7.35
C LYS A 93 -4.41 13.30 8.27
N VAL A 94 -3.73 14.35 7.82
CA VAL A 94 -2.67 15.02 8.60
C VAL A 94 -3.02 16.50 8.65
N ASN A 95 -3.18 17.04 9.87
CA ASN A 95 -3.56 18.45 10.09
C ASN A 95 -4.82 18.86 9.32
N GLY A 96 -5.80 17.95 9.20
CA GLY A 96 -7.05 18.22 8.48
C GLY A 96 -7.01 17.97 6.98
N GLU A 97 -5.83 17.75 6.38
CA GLU A 97 -5.65 17.56 4.93
C GLU A 97 -5.42 16.10 4.56
N TYR A 98 -5.90 15.69 3.37
CA TYR A 98 -5.59 14.36 2.85
C TYR A 98 -4.20 14.32 2.23
N GLN A 99 -3.43 13.34 2.67
CA GLN A 99 -2.10 13.02 2.14
C GLN A 99 -2.05 11.54 1.78
N LEU A 100 -1.13 11.18 0.88
CA LEU A 100 -0.83 9.78 0.60
C LEU A 100 -0.37 9.06 1.88
N TYR A 101 -0.83 7.83 2.08
CA TYR A 101 -0.52 7.04 3.27
C TYR A 101 1.00 6.83 3.39
N SER A 102 1.64 6.38 2.30
CA SER A 102 3.08 6.24 2.14
C SER A 102 3.65 7.25 1.13
N THR A 103 4.98 7.40 1.15
CA THR A 103 5.69 8.34 0.26
C THR A 103 6.12 7.68 -1.05
N GLY A 104 5.42 6.69 -1.57
CA GLY A 104 5.75 6.11 -2.87
C GLY A 104 4.56 5.62 -3.66
N ILE A 105 4.86 5.02 -4.81
CA ILE A 105 3.88 4.63 -5.81
C ILE A 105 2.82 3.65 -5.28
N GLU A 106 3.14 2.89 -4.23
CA GLU A 106 2.19 1.94 -3.67
C GLU A 106 0.97 2.61 -3.01
N SER A 107 1.07 3.89 -2.63
CA SER A 107 -0.07 4.67 -2.10
C SER A 107 -0.80 5.49 -3.16
N GLU A 108 -0.24 5.65 -4.36
CA GLU A 108 -0.83 6.37 -5.48
C GLU A 108 -0.59 5.57 -6.77
N ILE A 109 -1.45 4.59 -7.00
CA ILE A 109 -1.28 3.61 -8.08
C ILE A 109 -2.03 4.10 -9.31
N PRO A 110 -1.38 4.22 -10.47
CA PRO A 110 -2.06 4.56 -11.71
C PRO A 110 -3.02 3.46 -12.16
N VAL A 111 -4.18 3.87 -12.66
CA VAL A 111 -5.12 2.99 -13.34
C VAL A 111 -4.94 3.17 -14.85
N ILE A 112 -4.42 2.14 -15.52
CA ILE A 112 -4.10 2.11 -16.94
C ILE A 112 -4.97 1.04 -17.60
N HIS A 113 -5.74 1.42 -18.62
CA HIS A 113 -6.68 0.53 -19.33
C HIS A 113 -7.59 -0.26 -18.36
N ASP A 114 -8.18 0.46 -17.40
CA ASP A 114 -9.07 -0.08 -16.35
C ASP A 114 -8.47 -1.18 -15.47
N SER A 115 -7.13 -1.23 -15.42
CA SER A 115 -6.36 -2.11 -14.57
C SER A 115 -5.29 -1.35 -13.81
N LEU A 116 -4.82 -1.92 -12.71
CA LEU A 116 -3.70 -1.42 -11.93
C LEU A 116 -2.77 -2.58 -11.59
N VAL A 117 -1.53 -2.26 -11.23
CA VAL A 117 -0.51 -3.26 -10.86
C VAL A 117 -0.02 -2.96 -9.45
N ILE A 118 -0.10 -3.96 -8.58
CA ILE A 118 0.51 -3.91 -7.25
C ILE A 118 1.88 -4.57 -7.34
N ASP A 119 2.92 -3.83 -6.97
CA ASP A 119 4.30 -4.33 -6.93
C ASP A 119 4.39 -5.55 -5.99
N MET A 120 5.12 -6.58 -6.42
CA MET A 120 5.29 -7.80 -5.63
C MET A 120 5.95 -7.54 -4.27
N ASN A 121 6.74 -6.46 -4.16
CA ASN A 121 7.37 -6.03 -2.90
C ASN A 121 6.36 -5.50 -1.86
N CYS A 122 5.11 -5.22 -2.26
CA CYS A 122 4.03 -4.87 -1.33
C CYS A 122 3.43 -6.10 -0.62
N PHE A 123 3.85 -7.32 -0.97
CA PHE A 123 3.47 -8.55 -0.28
C PHE A 123 4.65 -9.09 0.56
N LEU A 124 4.37 -9.95 1.55
CA LEU A 124 5.46 -10.63 2.28
C LEU A 124 6.05 -11.78 1.46
N PRO A 125 7.32 -12.16 1.71
CA PRO A 125 8.00 -13.24 1.00
C PRO A 125 7.23 -14.57 0.92
N LYS A 126 6.51 -14.98 1.97
CA LYS A 126 5.73 -16.24 1.92
C LYS A 126 4.48 -16.14 1.05
N THR A 127 3.85 -14.96 0.99
CA THR A 127 2.73 -14.72 0.07
C THR A 127 3.23 -14.76 -1.36
N ALA A 128 4.40 -14.17 -1.61
CA ALA A 128 5.18 -14.31 -2.83
C ALA A 128 5.45 -15.78 -3.21
N GLU A 129 5.89 -16.62 -2.28
CA GLU A 129 6.07 -18.07 -2.48
C GLU A 129 4.74 -18.79 -2.80
N SER A 130 3.64 -18.40 -2.15
CA SER A 130 2.32 -19.00 -2.41
C SER A 130 1.78 -18.68 -3.81
N LEU A 131 2.18 -17.54 -4.37
CA LEU A 131 1.83 -17.12 -5.72
C LEU A 131 2.65 -17.85 -6.78
N ALA A 132 3.90 -18.18 -6.44
CA ALA A 132 4.85 -18.86 -7.32
C ALA A 132 5.59 -19.98 -6.56
N PRO A 133 4.95 -21.14 -6.33
CA PRO A 133 5.52 -22.21 -5.49
C PRO A 133 6.79 -22.85 -6.07
N LYS A 134 7.04 -22.70 -7.38
CA LYS A 134 8.30 -23.10 -8.03
C LYS A 134 9.33 -21.96 -8.05
N GLY A 135 9.12 -20.91 -7.26
CA GLY A 135 9.87 -19.67 -7.29
C GLY A 135 9.53 -18.78 -8.50
N TYR A 136 10.15 -17.61 -8.55
CA TYR A 136 10.00 -16.65 -9.66
C TYR A 136 10.88 -17.03 -10.85
N THR A 137 10.45 -18.05 -11.59
CA THR A 137 11.07 -18.44 -12.85
C THR A 137 11.15 -17.24 -13.81
N ALA A 138 12.09 -17.26 -14.75
CA ALA A 138 12.23 -16.19 -15.73
C ALA A 138 10.93 -15.98 -16.54
N GLU A 139 10.24 -17.07 -16.86
CA GLU A 139 8.93 -17.04 -17.51
C GLU A 139 7.85 -16.38 -16.65
N TYR A 140 7.76 -16.74 -15.37
CA TYR A 140 6.82 -16.10 -14.43
C TYR A 140 7.11 -14.60 -14.30
N ARG A 141 8.38 -14.22 -14.16
CA ARG A 141 8.79 -12.81 -14.13
C ARG A 141 8.39 -12.07 -15.40
N LYS A 142 8.59 -12.67 -16.57
CA LYS A 142 8.20 -12.09 -17.85
C LYS A 142 6.69 -11.84 -17.93
N ILE A 143 5.87 -12.79 -17.47
CA ILE A 143 4.39 -12.67 -17.51
C ILE A 143 3.88 -11.62 -16.52
N GLN A 144 4.50 -11.51 -15.35
CA GLN A 144 4.08 -10.61 -14.27
C GLN A 144 4.83 -9.27 -14.26
N THR A 145 5.59 -8.95 -15.31
CA THR A 145 6.25 -7.65 -15.44
C THR A 145 5.44 -6.76 -16.36
N PHE A 146 5.10 -5.57 -15.86
CA PHE A 146 4.23 -4.62 -16.52
C PHE A 146 4.90 -3.25 -16.60
N THR A 147 4.70 -2.54 -17.71
CA THR A 147 5.18 -1.16 -17.85
C THR A 147 4.14 -0.21 -17.26
N VAL A 148 4.54 0.58 -16.27
CA VAL A 148 3.71 1.54 -15.55
C VAL A 148 4.39 2.91 -15.62
N GLY A 149 3.89 3.77 -16.51
CA GLY A 149 4.58 5.02 -16.86
C GLY A 149 5.95 4.72 -17.47
N ASN A 150 7.00 5.21 -16.82
CA ASN A 150 8.40 5.04 -17.24
C ASN A 150 9.14 3.91 -16.52
N LYS A 151 8.46 3.07 -15.73
CA LYS A 151 9.08 1.94 -15.02
C LYS A 151 8.44 0.61 -15.36
N THR A 152 9.25 -0.44 -15.32
CA THR A 152 8.77 -1.82 -15.32
C THR A 152 8.56 -2.29 -13.88
N VAL A 153 7.36 -2.78 -13.59
CA VAL A 153 6.94 -3.25 -12.27
C VAL A 153 6.68 -4.75 -12.37
N PHE A 154 7.39 -5.54 -11.56
CA PHE A 154 7.05 -6.94 -11.35
C PHE A 154 5.97 -7.02 -10.27
N GLY A 155 4.76 -7.41 -10.65
CA GLY A 155 3.60 -7.27 -9.77
C GLY A 155 2.38 -8.05 -10.21
N LEU A 156 1.28 -7.88 -9.49
CA LEU A 156 -0.01 -8.50 -9.80
C LEU A 156 -0.99 -7.46 -10.34
N ARG A 157 -1.69 -7.81 -11.43
CA ARG A 157 -2.69 -6.95 -12.06
C ARG A 157 -4.08 -7.18 -11.48
N PHE A 158 -4.81 -6.10 -11.20
CA PHE A 158 -6.20 -6.13 -10.72
C PHE A 158 -7.05 -5.06 -11.42
N SER A 159 -8.38 -5.22 -11.38
CA SER A 159 -9.27 -4.09 -11.65
C SER A 159 -9.39 -3.19 -10.40
N PRO A 160 -9.56 -1.87 -10.55
CA PRO A 160 -9.70 -0.95 -9.42
C PRO A 160 -10.86 -1.34 -8.49
N LYS A 161 -11.99 -1.74 -9.07
CA LYS A 161 -13.16 -2.19 -8.32
C LYS A 161 -12.86 -3.44 -7.48
N TYR A 162 -12.24 -4.46 -8.08
CA TYR A 162 -11.90 -5.69 -7.35
C TYR A 162 -10.91 -5.43 -6.21
N LEU A 163 -9.91 -4.57 -6.44
CA LEU A 163 -8.98 -4.15 -5.40
C LEU A 163 -9.72 -3.43 -4.26
N TYR A 164 -10.52 -2.42 -4.59
CA TYR A 164 -11.31 -1.64 -3.62
C TYR A 164 -12.22 -2.53 -2.77
N GLU A 165 -12.99 -3.41 -3.40
CA GLU A 165 -13.92 -4.32 -2.71
C GLU A 165 -13.18 -5.33 -1.84
N SER A 166 -12.05 -5.88 -2.31
CA SER A 166 -11.24 -6.82 -1.55
C SER A 166 -10.63 -6.17 -0.30
N ILE A 167 -10.09 -4.96 -0.44
CA ILE A 167 -9.50 -4.22 0.69
C ILE A 167 -10.59 -3.76 1.65
N THR A 168 -11.73 -3.28 1.15
CA THR A 168 -12.86 -2.88 1.99
C THR A 168 -13.40 -4.08 2.77
N ALA A 169 -13.53 -5.25 2.13
CA ALA A 169 -13.92 -6.48 2.80
C ALA A 169 -12.90 -6.91 3.86
N PHE A 170 -11.60 -6.86 3.53
CA PHE A 170 -10.52 -7.10 4.48
C PHE A 170 -10.60 -6.17 5.69
N ASN A 171 -10.71 -4.86 5.47
CA ASN A 171 -10.81 -3.86 6.54
C ASN A 171 -12.07 -4.05 7.39
N ASN A 172 -13.22 -4.34 6.78
CA ASN A 172 -14.45 -4.66 7.53
C ASN A 172 -14.27 -5.90 8.42
N CYS A 173 -13.64 -6.96 7.89
CA CYS A 173 -13.31 -8.13 8.69
C CYS A 173 -12.32 -7.79 9.81
N TYR A 174 -11.33 -6.94 9.55
CA TYR A 174 -10.32 -6.51 10.51
C TYR A 174 -10.89 -5.62 11.62
N GLN A 175 -11.78 -4.68 11.29
CA GLN A 175 -12.43 -3.78 12.25
C GLN A 175 -13.34 -4.55 13.23
N VAL A 176 -13.97 -5.64 12.77
CA VAL A 176 -14.72 -6.54 13.67
C VAL A 176 -13.81 -7.19 14.72
N ILE A 177 -12.52 -7.38 14.40
CA ILE A 177 -11.53 -7.97 15.32
C ILE A 177 -11.10 -6.95 16.39
N LEU A 178 -10.97 -5.67 16.02
CA LEU A 178 -10.53 -4.60 16.95
C LEU A 178 -11.66 -4.02 17.84
N LYS A 179 -12.92 -4.03 17.40
CA LYS A 179 -14.04 -3.37 18.10
C LYS A 179 -14.67 -4.19 19.25
N ARG A 180 -13.97 -5.15 19.85
CA ARG A 180 -14.50 -5.82 21.05
C ARG A 180 -14.33 -4.90 22.26
N PRO A 181 -15.42 -4.54 22.97
CA PRO A 181 -15.29 -3.79 24.22
C PRO A 181 -14.46 -4.62 25.22
N ASN A 182 -13.52 -3.97 25.90
CA ASN A 182 -12.58 -4.53 26.89
C ASN A 182 -11.35 -5.29 26.38
N THR A 183 -10.99 -5.20 25.09
CA THR A 183 -9.67 -5.67 24.61
C THR A 183 -8.78 -4.48 24.26
N PHE A 184 -7.74 -4.24 25.06
CA PHE A 184 -6.71 -3.23 24.77
C PHE A 184 -6.10 -3.48 23.38
N PRO A 185 -5.91 -2.46 22.53
CA PRO A 185 -5.23 -2.61 21.25
C PRO A 185 -3.71 -2.61 21.49
N SER A 186 -3.19 -3.60 22.23
CA SER A 186 -1.76 -3.88 22.14
C SER A 186 -1.55 -4.74 20.91
N PHE A 187 -0.80 -4.21 19.94
CA PHE A 187 -0.35 -4.89 18.72
C PHE A 187 0.45 -6.19 18.99
N PHE A 188 0.78 -6.46 20.24
CA PHE A 188 1.46 -7.67 20.69
C PHE A 188 0.43 -8.73 21.08
N CYS A 189 0.38 -9.82 20.31
CA CYS A 189 -0.23 -11.11 20.68
C CYS A 189 -1.76 -11.14 20.80
N PHE A 190 -2.51 -10.65 19.81
CA PHE A 190 -3.96 -10.88 19.77
C PHE A 190 -4.29 -12.35 19.45
N ASN A 191 -5.10 -12.97 20.32
CA ASN A 191 -5.62 -14.32 20.12
C ASN A 191 -6.75 -14.26 19.07
N PHE A 192 -6.36 -14.34 17.80
CA PHE A 192 -7.11 -14.00 16.59
C PHE A 192 -8.38 -14.85 16.32
N PHE A 193 -8.67 -15.87 17.13
CA PHE A 193 -9.48 -17.01 16.68
C PHE A 193 -10.59 -17.45 17.66
N ASN A 194 -11.67 -16.68 17.79
CA ASN A 194 -12.94 -17.37 18.06
C ASN A 194 -13.37 -18.07 16.76
N ARG A 195 -13.74 -19.35 16.86
CA ARG A 195 -14.19 -20.23 15.78
C ARG A 195 -15.16 -19.57 14.79
N LEU A 196 -16.15 -18.81 15.26
CA LEU A 196 -17.13 -18.14 14.39
C LEU A 196 -16.52 -17.04 13.52
N THR A 197 -15.56 -16.29 14.07
CA THR A 197 -14.83 -15.26 13.32
C THR A 197 -13.90 -15.93 12.31
N ARG A 198 -13.28 -17.06 12.67
CA ARG A 198 -12.45 -17.87 11.78
C ARG A 198 -13.25 -18.45 10.62
N GLU A 199 -14.41 -19.06 10.86
CA GLU A 199 -15.28 -19.64 9.83
C GLU A 199 -15.80 -18.57 8.84
N ARG A 200 -16.26 -17.41 9.34
CA ARG A 200 -16.69 -16.30 8.46
C ARG A 200 -15.53 -15.73 7.66
N THR A 201 -14.35 -15.61 8.27
CA THR A 201 -13.14 -15.15 7.60
C THR A 201 -12.71 -16.15 6.54
N ASP A 202 -12.72 -17.45 6.83
CA ASP A 202 -12.35 -18.52 5.90
C ASP A 202 -13.31 -18.61 4.71
N MET A 203 -14.63 -18.50 4.94
CA MET A 203 -15.61 -18.41 3.86
C MET A 203 -15.38 -17.18 2.97
N SER A 204 -15.03 -16.05 3.57
CA SER A 204 -14.77 -14.83 2.81
C SER A 204 -13.43 -14.93 2.07
N LYS A 205 -12.37 -15.44 2.70
CA LYS A 205 -11.04 -15.72 2.09
C LYS A 205 -11.18 -16.57 0.84
N ARG A 206 -12.09 -17.55 0.83
CA ARG A 206 -12.36 -18.39 -0.35
C ARG A 206 -12.94 -17.60 -1.53
N LYS A 207 -13.60 -16.46 -1.31
CA LYS A 207 -14.24 -15.66 -2.37
C LYS A 207 -13.29 -14.68 -3.08
N SER A 208 -12.20 -14.25 -2.43
CA SER A 208 -11.24 -13.32 -3.02
C SER A 208 -9.80 -13.81 -2.82
N LYS A 209 -9.11 -14.10 -3.93
CA LYS A 209 -7.68 -14.46 -3.94
C LYS A 209 -6.85 -13.35 -3.28
N LEU A 210 -7.09 -12.08 -3.62
CA LEU A 210 -6.34 -10.97 -3.04
C LEU A 210 -6.56 -10.87 -1.53
N MET A 211 -7.80 -11.00 -1.08
CA MET A 211 -8.09 -10.94 0.34
C MET A 211 -7.41 -12.09 1.11
N LYS A 212 -7.37 -13.29 0.53
CA LYS A 212 -6.61 -14.42 1.08
C LYS A 212 -5.12 -14.06 1.25
N LEU A 213 -4.51 -13.45 0.23
CA LEU A 213 -3.09 -13.04 0.28
C LEU A 213 -2.85 -11.99 1.38
N MET A 214 -3.71 -10.96 1.48
CA MET A 214 -3.60 -9.93 2.52
C MET A 214 -3.74 -10.50 3.94
N PHE A 215 -4.62 -11.47 4.15
CA PHE A 215 -4.73 -12.16 5.43
C PHE A 215 -3.50 -13.01 5.75
N MET A 216 -2.93 -13.71 4.76
CA MET A 216 -1.69 -14.48 4.95
C MET A 216 -0.53 -13.57 5.37
N ASP A 217 -0.40 -12.40 4.72
CA ASP A 217 0.62 -11.41 5.09
C ASP A 217 0.45 -10.93 6.54
N MET A 218 -0.77 -10.56 6.92
CA MET A 218 -1.08 -10.09 8.26
C MET A 218 -0.83 -11.17 9.33
N GLU A 219 -1.24 -12.42 9.10
CA GLU A 219 -0.97 -13.55 10.02
C GLU A 219 0.54 -13.77 10.21
N GLU A 220 1.33 -13.70 9.13
CA GLU A 220 2.80 -13.81 9.22
C GLU A 220 3.43 -12.63 9.99
N ALA A 221 3.00 -11.40 9.72
CA ALA A 221 3.50 -10.21 10.40
C ALA A 221 3.25 -10.29 11.92
N GLN A 222 2.07 -10.77 12.33
CA GLN A 222 1.76 -11.02 13.74
C GLN A 222 2.70 -12.07 14.35
N LEU A 223 2.89 -13.21 13.70
CA LEU A 223 3.78 -14.27 14.20
C LEU A 223 5.24 -13.82 14.40
N LYS A 224 5.72 -12.86 13.60
CA LYS A 224 7.07 -12.28 13.78
C LYS A 224 7.16 -11.35 14.99
N ASN A 225 6.12 -10.54 15.23
CA ASN A 225 6.10 -9.53 16.27
C ASN A 225 5.70 -10.08 17.66
N CYS A 226 5.16 -11.30 17.71
CA CYS A 226 4.65 -11.95 18.93
C CYS A 226 5.62 -12.99 19.55
N LYS A 227 6.92 -12.86 19.28
CA LYS A 227 7.96 -13.75 19.82
C LYS A 227 8.57 -13.23 21.11
#